data_AF-A0A7S3YYP0-F1
#
_entry.id   AF-A0A7S3YYP0-F1
#
_cell.length_a   1.000
_cell.length_b   1.000
_cell.length_c   1.000
_cell.angle_alpha   90.00
_cell.angle_beta   90.00
_cell.angle_gamma   90.00
#
_symmetry.space_group_name_H-M   'P 1'
#
loop_
_entity.id
_entity.type
_entity.pdbx_description
1 polymer ?
#
loop_
_entity_poly.entity_id
_entity_poly.type
_entity_poly.pdbx_seq_one_letter_code
_entity_poly.pdbx_strand_id
1 'polypeptide(L)'
;GGGYEGMFEGVFGYLQERMGELKREEVEMLRRLPIVPIGSRLVKVSRVFLRLSDNFFPFLFEIPRLFGAFDRLFRFLGTTETPTLGDYVATLREIAQNARGTPLNINELLCVKKMLHCLSASIQEKLREEGR
;
A
#
# COMPACT_ATOMS: atom_id res chain seq x y z
N GLY A 1 -24.49 5.36 -9.54
CA GLY A 1 -23.66 6.24 -8.70
C GLY A 1 -22.54 6.74 -9.57
N GLY A 2 -22.55 8.01 -9.93
CA GLY A 2 -21.55 8.62 -10.82
C GLY A 2 -20.74 9.65 -10.05
N GLY A 3 -19.61 9.22 -9.49
CA GLY A 3 -18.61 10.10 -8.85
C GLY A 3 -17.27 10.03 -9.58
N TYR A 4 -16.23 10.64 -9.01
CA TYR A 4 -14.83 10.55 -9.49
C TYR A 4 -14.37 9.08 -9.66
N GLU A 5 -14.96 8.18 -8.87
CA GLU A 5 -14.78 6.73 -8.92
C GLU A 5 -14.86 6.14 -10.33
N GLY A 6 -15.88 6.49 -11.13
CA GLY A 6 -16.01 6.00 -12.52
C GLY A 6 -14.94 6.53 -13.46
N MET A 7 -14.34 7.71 -13.16
CA MET A 7 -13.20 8.22 -13.93
C MET A 7 -11.96 7.36 -13.70
N PHE A 8 -11.74 6.89 -12.47
CA PHE A 8 -10.62 5.99 -12.15
C PHE A 8 -10.83 4.59 -12.73
N GLU A 9 -12.07 4.08 -12.76
CA GLU A 9 -12.37 2.80 -13.41
C GLU A 9 -11.97 2.80 -14.89
N GLY A 10 -12.29 3.86 -15.63
CA GLY A 10 -11.91 3.98 -17.05
C GLY A 10 -10.38 4.01 -17.24
N VAL A 11 -9.66 4.76 -16.40
CA VAL A 11 -8.19 4.84 -16.45
C VAL A 11 -7.55 3.49 -16.09
N PHE A 12 -8.02 2.83 -15.03
CA PHE A 12 -7.50 1.52 -14.64
C PHE A 12 -7.84 0.44 -15.66
N GLY A 13 -9.01 0.50 -16.30
CA GLY A 13 -9.35 -0.37 -17.42
C GLY A 13 -8.35 -0.23 -18.56
N TYR A 14 -8.09 1.00 -19.00
CA TYR A 14 -7.12 1.27 -20.06
C TYR A 14 -5.71 0.78 -19.71
N LEU A 15 -5.24 1.07 -18.49
CA LEU A 15 -3.93 0.61 -18.01
C LEU A 15 -3.85 -0.91 -17.93
N GLN A 16 -4.89 -1.60 -17.45
CA GLN A 16 -4.90 -3.05 -17.33
C GLN A 16 -4.87 -3.74 -18.70
N GLU A 17 -5.58 -3.21 -19.70
CA GLU A 17 -5.57 -3.74 -21.07
C GLU A 17 -4.19 -3.65 -21.72
N ARG A 18 -3.44 -2.58 -21.42
CA ARG A 18 -2.15 -2.25 -22.05
C ARG A 18 -0.95 -2.44 -21.13
N MET A 19 -1.12 -3.05 -19.95
CA MET A 19 -0.03 -3.16 -18.97
C MET A 19 1.18 -3.93 -19.49
N GLY A 20 0.98 -4.86 -20.45
CA GLY A 20 2.06 -5.58 -21.12
C GLY A 20 2.86 -4.75 -22.13
N GLU A 21 2.35 -3.58 -22.52
CA GLU A 21 3.02 -2.63 -23.42
C GLU A 21 3.91 -1.64 -22.64
N LEU A 22 3.73 -1.54 -21.32
CA LEU A 22 4.46 -0.61 -20.48
C LEU A 22 5.94 -1.04 -20.35
N LYS A 23 6.83 -0.06 -20.54
CA LYS A 23 8.25 -0.22 -20.27
C LYS A 23 8.52 -0.28 -18.78
N ARG A 24 9.64 -0.88 -18.40
CA ARG A 24 10.04 -1.02 -17.00
C ARG A 24 10.08 0.33 -16.27
N GLU A 25 10.58 1.37 -16.92
CA GLU A 25 10.68 2.72 -16.33
C GLU A 25 9.29 3.31 -16.05
N GLU A 26 8.32 3.06 -16.91
CA GLU A 26 6.94 3.54 -16.77
C GLU A 26 6.24 2.82 -15.60
N VAL A 27 6.45 1.51 -15.48
CA VAL A 27 5.96 0.71 -14.33
C VAL A 27 6.56 1.23 -13.02
N GLU A 28 7.87 1.46 -12.98
CA GLU A 28 8.55 1.99 -11.80
C GLU A 28 8.11 3.41 -11.44
N MET A 29 7.77 4.24 -12.43
CA MET A 29 7.18 5.56 -12.20
C MET A 29 5.78 5.45 -11.58
N LEU A 30 4.90 4.63 -12.17
CA LEU A 30 3.53 4.41 -11.67
C LEU A 30 3.52 3.87 -10.23
N ARG A 31 4.46 2.97 -9.90
CA ARG A 31 4.66 2.46 -8.54
C ARG A 31 4.93 3.53 -7.48
N ARG A 32 5.59 4.62 -7.87
CA ARG A 32 6.02 5.68 -6.95
C ARG A 32 4.98 6.79 -6.79
N LEU A 33 4.06 6.91 -7.75
CA LEU A 33 3.05 7.96 -7.77
C LEU A 33 1.82 7.56 -6.92
N PRO A 34 1.19 8.54 -6.25
CA PRO A 34 -0.11 8.32 -5.62
C PRO A 34 -1.20 8.30 -6.71
N ILE A 35 -1.64 7.11 -7.09
CA ILE A 35 -2.62 6.91 -8.18
C ILE A 35 -3.89 6.18 -7.73
N VAL A 36 -3.91 5.60 -6.54
CA VAL A 36 -5.06 4.83 -6.04
C VAL A 36 -5.95 5.74 -5.19
N PRO A 37 -7.22 5.97 -5.57
CA PRO A 37 -8.12 6.79 -4.78
C PRO A 37 -8.66 6.02 -3.58
N ILE A 38 -8.47 6.57 -2.38
CA ILE A 38 -9.02 6.08 -1.13
C ILE A 38 -9.75 7.25 -0.45
N GLY A 39 -11.08 7.23 -0.52
CA GLY A 39 -11.90 8.37 -0.12
C GLY A 39 -11.51 9.62 -0.94
N SER A 40 -11.17 10.72 -0.26
CA SER A 40 -10.79 11.98 -0.90
C SER A 40 -9.29 12.14 -1.19
N ARG A 41 -8.50 11.05 -1.11
CA ARG A 41 -7.03 11.11 -1.24
C ARG A 41 -6.52 10.10 -2.26
N LEU A 42 -5.39 10.42 -2.88
CA LEU A 42 -4.61 9.48 -3.68
C LEU A 42 -3.47 8.89 -2.84
N VAL A 43 -3.29 7.58 -2.93
CA VAL A 43 -2.23 6.84 -2.25
C VAL A 43 -1.40 6.05 -3.25
N LYS A 44 -0.14 5.79 -2.91
CA LYS A 44 0.76 4.97 -3.73
C LYS A 44 0.26 3.52 -3.74
N VAL A 45 0.53 2.80 -4.83
CA VAL A 45 0.22 1.36 -4.93
C VAL A 45 0.86 0.55 -3.79
N SER A 46 2.07 0.92 -3.37
CA SER A 46 2.79 0.31 -2.24
C SER A 46 2.14 0.51 -0.86
N ARG A 47 1.05 1.27 -0.77
CA ARG A 47 0.25 1.45 0.45
C ARG A 47 -1.06 0.66 0.43
N VAL A 48 -1.32 -0.07 -0.66
CA VAL A 48 -2.59 -0.74 -0.90
C VAL A 48 -2.36 -2.25 -1.02
N PHE A 49 -3.17 -3.02 -0.30
CA PHE A 49 -3.08 -4.48 -0.17
C PHE A 49 -4.45 -5.11 -0.41
N LEU A 50 -4.51 -6.40 -0.77
CA LEU A 50 -5.81 -7.06 -0.92
C LEU A 50 -6.50 -7.23 0.44
N ARG A 51 -5.71 -7.50 1.49
CA ARG A 51 -6.20 -7.68 2.84
C ARG A 51 -5.22 -7.13 3.87
N LEU A 52 -5.76 -6.48 4.88
CA LEU A 52 -5.04 -6.08 6.09
C LEU A 52 -5.52 -6.90 7.28
N SER A 53 -4.60 -7.26 8.17
CA SER A 53 -4.93 -7.96 9.42
C SER A 53 -5.56 -7.04 10.48
N ASP A 54 -5.42 -5.73 10.30
CA ASP A 54 -5.87 -4.69 11.23
C ASP A 54 -6.03 -3.36 10.45
N ASN A 55 -6.66 -2.37 11.08
CA ASN A 55 -6.75 -1.01 10.57
C ASN A 55 -5.42 -0.26 10.76
N PHE A 56 -4.78 0.09 9.65
CA PHE A 56 -3.53 0.86 9.56
C PHE A 56 -3.76 2.28 9.00
N PHE A 57 -4.96 2.84 9.14
CA PHE A 57 -5.25 4.22 8.76
C PHE A 57 -4.43 5.24 9.58
N PRO A 58 -3.70 6.18 8.95
CA PRO A 58 -3.86 6.65 7.57
C PRO A 58 -2.79 6.15 6.57
N PHE A 59 -2.08 5.07 6.87
CA PHE A 59 -0.84 4.71 6.17
C PHE A 59 -0.94 3.52 5.22
N LEU A 60 -1.73 2.50 5.56
CA LEU A 60 -1.97 1.35 4.69
C LEU A 60 -3.47 1.13 4.53
N PHE A 61 -3.86 0.64 3.36
CA PHE A 61 -5.25 0.52 2.94
C PHE A 61 -5.50 -0.82 2.26
N GLU A 62 -6.73 -1.30 2.35
CA GLU A 62 -7.20 -2.37 1.47
C GLU A 62 -7.61 -1.80 0.11
N ILE A 63 -7.49 -2.59 -0.96
CA ILE A 63 -8.03 -2.22 -2.27
C ILE A 63 -9.55 -1.99 -2.12
N PRO A 64 -10.07 -0.80 -2.47
CA PRO A 64 -11.51 -0.58 -2.49
C PRO A 64 -12.21 -1.61 -3.38
N ARG A 65 -13.29 -2.21 -2.89
CA ARG A 65 -14.03 -3.28 -3.60
C ARG A 65 -14.41 -2.89 -5.03
N LEU A 66 -14.68 -1.60 -5.27
CA LEU A 66 -14.98 -1.05 -6.58
C LEU A 66 -13.87 -1.36 -7.61
N PHE A 67 -12.61 -1.30 -7.20
CA PHE A 67 -11.48 -1.55 -8.07
C PHE A 67 -11.06 -3.03 -8.12
N GLY A 68 -11.87 -3.94 -7.57
CA GLY A 68 -11.58 -5.37 -7.55
C GLY A 68 -11.42 -5.99 -8.95
N ALA A 69 -12.06 -5.41 -9.97
CA ALA A 69 -11.89 -5.84 -11.38
C ALA A 69 -10.49 -5.55 -11.95
N PHE A 70 -9.69 -4.73 -11.27
CA PHE A 70 -8.35 -4.32 -11.67
C PHE A 70 -7.24 -4.98 -10.83
N ASP A 71 -7.53 -6.11 -10.17
CA ASP A 71 -6.55 -6.85 -9.35
C ASP A 71 -5.26 -7.18 -10.12
N ARG A 72 -5.37 -7.56 -11.41
CA ARG A 72 -4.20 -7.87 -12.24
C ARG A 72 -3.31 -6.63 -12.42
N LEU A 73 -3.89 -5.46 -12.64
CA LEU A 73 -3.14 -4.20 -12.70
C LEU A 73 -2.45 -3.90 -11.38
N PHE A 74 -3.14 -3.99 -10.24
CA PHE A 74 -2.52 -3.67 -8.95
C PHE A 74 -1.41 -4.64 -8.59
N ARG A 75 -1.60 -5.95 -8.84
CA ARG A 75 -0.53 -6.95 -8.66
C ARG A 75 0.65 -6.70 -9.61
N PHE A 76 0.39 -6.33 -10.86
CA PHE A 76 1.44 -5.94 -11.82
C PHE A 76 2.23 -4.72 -11.33
N LEU A 77 1.52 -3.73 -10.75
CA LEU A 77 2.11 -2.57 -10.11
C LEU A 77 2.69 -2.87 -8.72
N GLY A 78 2.65 -4.11 -8.22
CA GLY A 78 3.39 -4.53 -7.03
C GLY A 78 2.59 -4.55 -5.73
N THR A 79 1.26 -4.44 -5.78
CA THR A 79 0.42 -4.78 -4.61
C THR A 79 0.53 -6.27 -4.29
N THR A 80 0.64 -6.58 -3.00
CA THR A 80 0.65 -7.95 -2.46
C THR A 80 -0.66 -8.27 -1.73
N GLU A 81 -0.85 -9.55 -1.39
CA GLU A 81 -2.04 -9.98 -0.63
C GLU A 81 -2.12 -9.35 0.75
N THR A 82 -1.01 -9.38 1.47
CA THR A 82 -0.83 -8.77 2.79
C THR A 82 0.48 -7.99 2.83
N PRO A 83 0.63 -7.03 3.76
CA PRO A 83 1.88 -6.30 3.91
C PRO A 83 3.03 -7.22 4.33
N THR A 84 4.18 -7.04 3.67
CA THR A 84 5.43 -7.71 4.05
C THR A 84 6.14 -6.92 5.15
N LEU A 85 7.16 -7.55 5.77
CA LEU A 85 8.08 -6.86 6.68
C LEU A 85 8.72 -5.63 6.01
N GLY A 86 9.06 -5.74 4.72
CA GLY A 86 9.65 -4.66 3.93
C GLY A 86 8.69 -3.47 3.78
N ASP A 87 7.40 -3.73 3.61
CA ASP A 87 6.37 -2.68 3.48
C ASP A 87 6.19 -1.88 4.76
N TYR A 88 6.21 -2.57 5.91
CA TYR A 88 6.18 -1.90 7.22
C TYR A 88 7.42 -1.03 7.44
N VAL A 89 8.62 -1.54 7.15
CA VAL A 89 9.86 -0.76 7.28
C VAL A 89 9.88 0.45 6.33
N ALA A 90 9.50 0.25 5.07
CA ALA A 90 9.43 1.33 4.09
C ALA A 90 8.43 2.41 4.52
N THR A 91 7.28 1.98 5.05
CA THR A 91 6.25 2.88 5.57
C THR A 91 6.74 3.69 6.76
N LEU A 92 7.35 3.06 7.76
CA LEU A 92 7.90 3.74 8.93
C LEU A 92 8.96 4.76 8.54
N ARG A 93 9.81 4.42 7.57
CA ARG A 93 10.81 5.35 7.02
C ARG A 93 10.15 6.58 6.39
N GLU A 94 9.10 6.40 5.57
CA GLU A 94 8.37 7.52 4.98
C GLU A 94 7.67 8.39 6.05
N ILE A 95 7.12 7.78 7.10
CA ILE A 95 6.52 8.51 8.24
C ILE A 95 7.58 9.40 8.91
N ALA A 96 8.74 8.84 9.23
CA ALA A 96 9.83 9.59 9.87
C ALA A 96 10.33 10.76 8.99
N GLN A 97 10.46 10.53 7.69
CA GLN A 97 10.87 11.56 6.72
C GLN A 97 9.84 12.69 6.57
N ASN A 98 8.54 12.36 6.67
CA ASN A 98 7.45 13.32 6.52
C ASN A 98 7.17 14.10 7.80
N ALA A 99 7.34 13.46 8.98
CA ALA A 99 7.12 14.13 10.27
C ALA A 99 8.10 15.31 10.45
N ARG A 100 9.36 15.19 10.03
CA ARG A 100 10.38 16.26 10.14
C ARG A 100 10.44 16.91 11.54
N GLY A 101 10.25 16.11 12.59
CA GLY A 101 10.21 16.57 13.98
C GLY A 101 8.85 17.06 14.48
N THR A 102 7.81 17.07 13.64
CA THR A 102 6.43 17.33 14.10
C THR A 102 5.85 16.11 14.83
N PRO A 103 5.09 16.32 15.92
CA PRO A 103 4.43 15.23 16.62
C PRO A 103 3.42 14.51 15.71
N LEU A 104 3.45 13.17 15.76
CA LEU A 104 2.41 12.34 15.15
C LEU A 104 1.09 12.47 15.91
N ASN A 105 -0.03 12.45 15.19
CA ASN A 105 -1.34 12.38 15.83
C ASN A 105 -1.63 10.97 16.38
N ILE A 106 -2.72 10.82 17.15
CA ILE A 106 -3.04 9.56 17.82
C ILE A 106 -3.23 8.39 16.86
N ASN A 107 -3.85 8.60 15.68
CA ASN A 107 -4.05 7.53 14.69
C ASN A 107 -2.72 7.09 14.07
N GLU A 108 -1.84 8.05 13.81
CA GLU A 108 -0.50 7.77 13.29
C GLU A 108 0.34 7.00 14.30
N LEU A 109 0.32 7.41 15.57
CA LEU A 109 1.02 6.70 16.66
C LEU A 109 0.50 5.27 16.84
N LEU A 110 -0.82 5.07 16.82
CA LEU A 110 -1.42 3.75 16.89
C LEU A 110 -0.98 2.86 15.72
N CYS A 111 -0.90 3.40 14.51
CA CYS A 111 -0.39 2.66 13.36
C CYS A 111 1.08 2.30 13.50
N VAL A 112 1.93 3.25 13.90
CA VAL A 112 3.35 2.98 14.15
C VAL A 112 3.52 1.86 15.18
N LYS A 113 2.77 1.92 16.29
CA LYS A 113 2.78 0.86 17.32
C LYS A 113 2.41 -0.49 16.72
N LYS A 114 1.33 -0.58 15.94
CA LYS A 114 0.90 -1.83 15.30
C LYS A 114 1.98 -2.38 14.35
N MET A 115 2.56 -1.52 13.52
CA MET A 115 3.64 -1.92 12.60
C MET A 115 4.85 -2.46 13.36
N LEU A 116 5.25 -1.81 14.45
CA LEU A 116 6.35 -2.28 15.32
C LEU A 116 6.03 -3.64 15.96
N HIS A 117 4.78 -3.89 16.36
CA HIS A 117 4.36 -5.22 16.84
C HIS A 117 4.47 -6.27 15.73
N CYS A 118 4.01 -5.99 14.51
CA CYS A 118 4.13 -6.91 13.37
C CYS A 118 5.61 -7.22 13.04
N LEU A 119 6.47 -6.21 13.07
CA LEU A 119 7.91 -6.38 12.86
C LEU A 119 8.54 -7.23 13.95
N SER A 120 8.23 -6.95 15.22
CA SER A 120 8.75 -7.71 16.36
C SER A 120 8.34 -9.18 16.29
N ALA A 121 7.06 -9.45 16.04
CA ALA A 121 6.55 -10.82 15.88
C ALA A 121 7.27 -11.58 14.76
N SER A 122 7.46 -10.92 13.60
CA SER A 122 8.15 -11.53 12.45
C SER A 122 9.63 -11.82 12.73
N ILE A 123 10.32 -10.95 13.46
CA ILE A 123 11.73 -11.16 13.85
C ILE A 123 11.83 -12.32 14.83
N GLN A 124 10.93 -12.40 15.82
CA GLN A 124 10.90 -13.49 16.79
C GLN A 124 10.64 -14.86 16.13
N GLU A 125 9.80 -14.90 15.10
CA GLU A 125 9.56 -16.12 14.33
C GLU A 125 10.81 -16.59 13.58
N LYS A 126 11.49 -15.68 12.87
CA LYS A 126 12.75 -16.01 12.17
C LYS A 126 13.83 -16.54 13.10
N LEU A 127 14.03 -15.90 14.26
CA LEU A 127 15.03 -16.34 15.24
C LEU A 127 14.72 -17.74 15.80
N ARG A 128 13.45 -18.13 15.88
CA ARG A 128 13.05 -19.48 16.31
C ARG A 128 13.30 -20.54 15.23
N GLU A 129 13.24 -20.16 13.97
CA GLU A 129 13.51 -21.04 12.83
C GLU A 129 15.01 -21.26 12.62
N GLU A 130 15.84 -20.23 12.80
CA GLU A 130 17.30 -20.31 12.66
C GLU A 130 18.00 -21.03 13.83
N GLY A 131 17.35 -21.09 14.99
CA GLY A 131 17.82 -21.83 16.17
C GLY A 131 17.45 -23.31 16.18
N ARG A 132 16.83 -23.83 15.11
CA ARG A 132 16.49 -25.24 14.88
C ARG A 132 17.44 -25.87 13.87
#